data_AF-A0A7I7PK45-F1
#
_entry.id   AF-A0A7I7PK45-F1
#
_cell.length_a   1.000
_cell.length_b   1.000
_cell.length_c   1.000
_cell.angle_alpha   90.00
_cell.angle_beta   90.00
_cell.angle_gamma   90.00
#
_symmetry.space_group_name_H-M   'P 1'
#
loop_
_entity.id
_entity.type
_entity.pdbx_description
1 polymer ?
#
loop_
_entity_poly.entity_id
_entity_poly.type
_entity_poly.pdbx_seq_one_letter_code
_entity_poly.pdbx_strand_id
1 'polypeptide(L)'
;MKLKPLPIRTKIYAGETVDSFAHRASVQNHTTVKAVETALVDSGDLKSRARSAHGRPEAWRQLGLLRADAFCAPTTLEDNVIHERNLCLHCTRGEVAVGRIPGTGMVCLRHRRWVGQPQLDIRDYRPALSAERRFRALFRSRGLVFDCTAMMIGLETAVVALGGDELERRRTTTGIPAIEALAYREQVAIAQMLTSTQFLDTACNPSLATPVRYAHVTAQFAAALRVDDRSDLWRGVERIWAVVRTLTNELRRAASHDRIPDDTQFKLLRYSSLPARYRSAGESVLPRRAKSWNGGLA
;
A
#
# COMPACT_ATOMS: atom_id res chain seq x y z
N MET A 1 7.71 -35.01 -7.82
CA MET A 1 9.10 -35.33 -7.46
C MET A 1 9.47 -34.46 -6.25
N LYS A 2 10.28 -34.97 -5.31
CA LYS A 2 10.60 -34.28 -4.05
C LYS A 2 12.10 -33.94 -4.03
N LEU A 3 12.42 -32.65 -4.04
CA LEU A 3 13.80 -32.17 -3.99
C LEU A 3 14.46 -32.48 -2.65
N LYS A 4 15.76 -32.78 -2.68
CA LYS A 4 16.57 -32.85 -1.46
C LYS A 4 16.78 -31.43 -0.92
N PRO A 5 16.55 -31.17 0.37
CA PRO A 5 16.70 -29.84 0.93
C PRO A 5 18.17 -29.38 0.96
N LEU A 6 18.36 -28.07 1.04
CA LEU A 6 19.68 -27.48 1.23
C LEU A 6 20.28 -27.91 2.59
N PRO A 7 21.61 -28.12 2.69
CA PRO A 7 22.25 -28.58 3.93
C PRO A 7 22.01 -27.67 5.13
N ILE A 8 22.16 -26.36 4.94
CA ILE A 8 21.98 -25.35 5.98
C ILE A 8 20.59 -24.72 5.81
N ARG A 9 19.76 -24.85 6.84
CA ARG A 9 18.39 -24.33 6.83
C ARG A 9 18.37 -22.81 6.99
N THR A 10 17.63 -22.16 6.10
CA THR A 10 17.37 -20.72 6.14
C THR A 10 15.95 -20.46 6.58
N LYS A 11 15.79 -19.55 7.54
CA LYS A 11 14.47 -19.16 8.03
C LYS A 11 13.79 -18.23 7.03
N ILE A 12 12.57 -18.56 6.63
CA ILE A 12 11.68 -17.64 5.90
C ILE A 12 11.02 -16.62 6.85
N TYR A 13 10.91 -15.37 6.39
CA TYR A 13 10.16 -14.32 7.08
C TYR A 13 8.76 -14.11 6.49
N ALA A 14 7.82 -13.63 7.31
CA ALA A 14 6.45 -13.39 6.87
C ALA A 14 6.39 -12.34 5.76
N GLY A 15 5.78 -12.72 4.63
CA GLY A 15 5.68 -11.88 3.43
C GLY A 15 6.95 -11.82 2.57
N GLU A 16 8.03 -12.52 2.96
CA GLU A 16 9.29 -12.54 2.19
C GLU A 16 9.09 -13.09 0.77
N THR A 17 9.77 -12.50 -0.22
CA THR A 17 9.69 -12.94 -1.62
C THR A 17 10.67 -14.09 -1.90
N VAL A 18 10.38 -14.86 -2.95
CA VAL A 18 11.26 -15.96 -3.38
C VAL A 18 12.66 -15.45 -3.72
N ASP A 19 12.78 -14.26 -4.32
CA ASP A 19 14.07 -13.64 -4.65
C ASP A 19 14.90 -13.36 -3.40
N SER A 20 14.29 -12.73 -2.38
CA SER A 20 14.93 -12.46 -1.09
C SER A 20 15.37 -13.75 -0.39
N PHE A 21 14.46 -14.71 -0.28
CA PHE A 21 14.75 -15.98 0.38
C PHE A 21 15.83 -16.77 -0.35
N ALA A 22 15.73 -16.92 -1.67
CA ALA A 22 16.70 -17.64 -2.49
C ALA A 22 18.10 -17.06 -2.32
N HIS A 23 18.23 -15.75 -2.36
CA HIS A 23 19.52 -15.08 -2.16
C HIS A 23 20.11 -15.40 -0.77
N ARG A 24 19.33 -15.23 0.31
CA ARG A 24 19.77 -15.53 1.67
C ARG A 24 20.12 -17.01 1.84
N ALA A 25 19.30 -17.91 1.32
CA ALA A 25 19.51 -19.34 1.41
C ALA A 25 20.75 -19.80 0.66
N SER A 26 21.01 -19.26 -0.53
CA SER A 26 22.24 -19.52 -1.28
C SER A 26 23.47 -19.02 -0.53
N VAL A 27 23.46 -17.77 -0.05
CA VAL A 27 24.61 -17.20 0.69
C VAL A 27 24.90 -18.02 1.94
N GLN A 28 23.88 -18.40 2.71
CA GLN A 28 24.03 -19.21 3.92
C GLN A 28 24.58 -20.62 3.62
N ASN A 29 24.36 -21.14 2.41
CA ASN A 29 24.89 -22.43 1.95
C ASN A 29 26.18 -22.27 1.10
N HIS A 30 26.86 -21.12 1.19
CA HIS A 30 28.11 -20.85 0.47
C HIS A 30 28.01 -21.09 -1.05
N THR A 31 26.87 -20.75 -1.63
CA THR A 31 26.59 -20.92 -3.07
C THR A 31 25.90 -19.68 -3.63
N THR A 32 25.48 -19.74 -4.89
CA THR A 32 24.73 -18.66 -5.55
C THR A 32 23.38 -19.18 -6.03
N VAL A 33 22.40 -18.28 -6.14
CA VAL A 33 21.08 -18.59 -6.71
C VAL A 33 21.25 -19.18 -8.10
N LYS A 34 22.16 -18.60 -8.91
CA LYS A 34 22.47 -19.07 -10.25
C LYS A 34 22.97 -20.53 -10.26
N ALA A 35 23.88 -20.89 -9.36
CA ALA A 35 24.41 -22.26 -9.27
C ALA A 35 23.32 -23.27 -8.89
N VAL A 36 22.51 -22.95 -7.86
CA VAL A 36 21.39 -23.79 -7.44
C VAL A 36 20.37 -23.97 -8.56
N GLU A 37 19.93 -22.87 -9.18
CA GLU A 37 18.93 -22.93 -10.26
C GLU A 37 19.46 -23.58 -11.55
N THR A 38 20.77 -23.54 -11.79
CA THR A 38 21.38 -24.24 -12.92
C THR A 38 21.35 -25.75 -12.67
N ALA A 39 21.74 -26.21 -11.47
CA ALA A 39 21.63 -27.62 -11.10
C ALA A 39 20.17 -28.15 -11.16
N LEU A 40 19.18 -27.32 -10.78
CA LEU A 40 17.76 -27.69 -10.89
C LEU A 40 17.28 -27.78 -12.34
N VAL A 41 17.81 -26.96 -13.24
CA VAL A 41 17.51 -27.09 -14.68
C VAL A 41 18.17 -28.32 -15.27
N ASP A 42 19.45 -28.57 -14.94
CA ASP A 42 20.21 -29.71 -15.45
C ASP A 42 19.63 -31.05 -14.99
N SER A 43 19.00 -31.08 -13.81
CA SER A 43 18.27 -32.25 -13.27
C SER A 43 16.82 -32.37 -13.75
N GLY A 44 16.31 -31.38 -14.48
CA GLY A 44 14.93 -31.35 -15.00
C GLY A 44 13.86 -30.91 -13.99
N ASP A 45 14.24 -30.49 -12.79
CA ASP A 45 13.33 -30.01 -11.74
C ASP A 45 12.81 -28.59 -11.98
N LEU A 46 13.53 -27.78 -12.78
CA LEU A 46 13.10 -26.47 -13.26
C LEU A 46 13.18 -26.42 -14.79
N LYS A 47 12.16 -25.85 -15.44
CA LYS A 47 12.15 -25.68 -16.91
C LYS A 47 12.99 -24.50 -17.40
N SER A 48 13.25 -23.52 -16.54
CA SER A 48 13.95 -22.29 -16.89
C SER A 48 14.52 -21.60 -15.66
N ARG A 49 15.61 -20.86 -15.82
CA ARG A 49 16.21 -20.00 -14.77
C ARG A 49 15.62 -18.59 -14.74
N ALA A 50 14.61 -18.30 -15.57
CA ALA A 50 13.94 -17.01 -15.53
C ALA A 50 13.31 -16.78 -14.14
N ARG A 51 13.37 -15.55 -13.61
CA ARG A 51 12.77 -15.24 -12.30
C ARG A 51 11.25 -15.51 -12.28
N SER A 52 10.61 -15.36 -13.43
CA SER A 52 9.19 -15.64 -13.68
C SER A 52 8.89 -17.10 -14.00
N ALA A 53 9.89 -18.00 -13.96
CA ALA A 53 9.70 -19.40 -14.32
C ALA A 53 8.62 -20.06 -13.44
N HIS A 54 7.65 -20.67 -14.11
CA HIS A 54 6.60 -21.44 -13.46
C HIS A 54 7.23 -22.59 -12.67
N GLY A 55 6.92 -22.70 -11.38
CA GLY A 55 7.47 -23.72 -10.48
C GLY A 55 8.67 -23.27 -9.64
N ARG A 56 9.29 -22.12 -9.93
CA ARG A 56 10.41 -21.60 -9.13
C ARG A 56 10.08 -21.42 -7.64
N PRO A 57 8.92 -20.86 -7.24
CA PRO A 57 8.55 -20.82 -5.82
C PRO A 57 8.41 -22.19 -5.17
N GLU A 58 7.87 -23.18 -5.89
CA GLU A 58 7.72 -24.56 -5.40
C GLU A 58 9.10 -25.22 -5.17
N ALA A 59 10.01 -25.08 -6.12
CA ALA A 59 11.37 -25.62 -5.98
C ALA A 59 12.08 -25.05 -4.75
N TRP A 60 12.05 -23.72 -4.58
CA TRP A 60 12.63 -23.06 -3.40
C TRP A 60 11.91 -23.40 -2.09
N ARG A 61 10.59 -23.67 -2.12
CA ARG A 61 9.86 -24.20 -0.95
C ARG A 61 10.39 -25.57 -0.56
N GLN A 62 10.57 -26.49 -1.50
CA GLN A 62 11.10 -27.83 -1.20
C GLN A 62 12.56 -27.78 -0.71
N LEU A 63 13.41 -26.99 -1.38
CA LEU A 63 14.80 -26.80 -0.98
C LEU A 63 14.95 -26.24 0.44
N GLY A 64 14.07 -25.32 0.83
CA GLY A 64 14.07 -24.72 2.17
C GLY A 64 13.27 -25.48 3.23
N LEU A 65 12.59 -26.59 2.87
CA LEU A 65 11.59 -27.25 3.72
C LEU A 65 10.52 -26.28 4.25
N LEU A 66 10.05 -25.40 3.38
CA LEU A 66 9.11 -24.35 3.72
C LEU A 66 7.67 -24.84 3.68
N ARG A 67 6.83 -24.14 4.43
CA ARG A 67 5.37 -24.25 4.40
C ARG A 67 4.79 -23.95 3.01
N ALA A 68 3.65 -24.55 2.69
CA ALA A 68 3.03 -24.46 1.37
C ALA A 68 2.58 -23.03 0.99
N ASP A 69 2.25 -22.20 1.99
CA ASP A 69 1.87 -20.78 1.87
C ASP A 69 3.07 -19.82 1.71
N ALA A 70 4.31 -20.33 1.70
CA ALA A 70 5.47 -19.49 1.44
C ALA A 70 5.45 -18.95 0.00
N PHE A 71 5.82 -17.67 -0.14
CA PHE A 71 5.81 -16.91 -1.40
C PHE A 71 4.42 -16.68 -2.01
N CYS A 72 3.34 -16.92 -1.27
CA CYS A 72 1.96 -16.69 -1.74
C CYS A 72 1.46 -15.25 -1.53
N ALA A 73 2.32 -14.31 -1.10
CA ALA A 73 1.92 -12.92 -0.93
C ALA A 73 1.48 -12.33 -2.28
N PRO A 74 0.30 -11.68 -2.34
CA PRO A 74 -0.24 -11.18 -3.60
C PRO A 74 0.67 -10.12 -4.23
N THR A 75 0.75 -10.13 -5.55
CA THR A 75 1.43 -9.09 -6.36
C THR A 75 0.52 -7.90 -6.64
N THR A 76 -0.81 -8.11 -6.60
CA THR A 76 -1.82 -7.08 -6.79
C THR A 76 -2.95 -7.23 -5.77
N LEU A 77 -3.55 -6.11 -5.37
CA LEU A 77 -4.78 -6.09 -4.56
C LEU A 77 -5.68 -4.95 -5.04
N GLU A 78 -6.88 -5.30 -5.49
CA GLU A 78 -7.86 -4.35 -6.05
C GLU A 78 -7.19 -3.40 -7.06
N ASP A 79 -6.52 -3.96 -8.07
CA ASP A 79 -5.79 -3.22 -9.13
C ASP A 79 -4.63 -2.35 -8.65
N ASN A 80 -4.25 -2.40 -7.37
CA ASN A 80 -3.01 -1.78 -6.88
C ASN A 80 -1.88 -2.80 -6.94
N VAL A 81 -0.77 -2.42 -7.52
CA VAL A 81 0.46 -3.21 -7.46
C VAL A 81 1.00 -3.17 -6.03
N ILE A 82 1.35 -4.33 -5.49
CA ILE A 82 1.99 -4.43 -4.19
C ILE A 82 3.48 -4.49 -4.42
N HIS A 83 4.17 -3.40 -4.09
CA HIS A 83 5.62 -3.34 -4.24
C HIS A 83 6.33 -4.13 -3.14
N GLU A 84 7.49 -4.65 -3.52
CA GLU A 84 8.42 -5.27 -2.61
C GLU A 84 9.13 -4.19 -1.78
N ARG A 85 9.32 -4.47 -0.49
CA ARG A 85 9.98 -3.55 0.43
C ARG A 85 10.78 -4.27 1.48
N ASN A 86 11.72 -3.55 2.08
CA ASN A 86 12.53 -4.07 3.16
C ASN A 86 11.66 -4.46 4.36
N LEU A 87 11.91 -5.67 4.87
CA LEU A 87 11.36 -6.13 6.12
C LEU A 87 12.09 -5.44 7.28
N CYS A 88 11.41 -5.31 8.42
CA CYS A 88 12.04 -4.73 9.62
C CYS A 88 13.27 -5.54 10.03
N LEU A 89 14.44 -4.89 10.16
CA LEU A 89 15.69 -5.53 10.50
C LEU A 89 15.64 -6.26 11.85
N HIS A 90 14.84 -5.77 12.81
CA HIS A 90 14.64 -6.48 14.07
C HIS A 90 13.78 -7.74 13.92
N CYS A 91 12.80 -7.75 13.00
CA CYS A 91 12.04 -8.96 12.68
C CYS A 91 12.94 -10.02 12.02
N THR A 92 13.92 -9.56 11.25
CA THR A 92 14.84 -10.40 10.46
C THR A 92 16.20 -10.60 11.14
N ARG A 93 16.33 -10.23 12.42
CA ARG A 93 17.57 -10.39 13.20
C ARG A 93 18.82 -9.79 12.53
N GLY A 94 18.65 -8.65 11.87
CA GLY A 94 19.71 -7.93 11.16
C GLY A 94 19.89 -8.33 9.71
N GLU A 95 19.24 -9.40 9.25
CA GLU A 95 19.33 -9.84 7.86
C GLU A 95 18.51 -8.93 6.94
N VAL A 96 19.12 -8.49 5.84
CA VAL A 96 18.40 -7.74 4.81
C VAL A 96 17.48 -8.71 4.07
N ALA A 97 16.17 -8.54 4.25
CA ALA A 97 15.16 -9.32 3.56
C ALA A 97 14.10 -8.40 2.98
N VAL A 98 13.52 -8.82 1.86
CA VAL A 98 12.54 -8.08 1.08
C VAL A 98 11.26 -8.90 0.95
N GLY A 99 10.12 -8.23 1.09
CA GLY A 99 8.83 -8.91 1.05
C GLY A 99 7.66 -8.02 0.67
N ARG A 100 6.53 -8.66 0.41
CA ARG A 100 5.23 -8.04 0.17
C ARG A 100 4.38 -8.21 1.43
N ILE A 101 4.04 -7.10 2.07
CA ILE A 101 3.24 -7.09 3.30
C ILE A 101 2.12 -6.05 3.15
N PRO A 102 1.09 -6.32 2.32
CA PRO A 102 0.10 -5.30 1.96
C PRO A 102 -0.69 -4.76 3.16
N GLY A 103 -0.89 -5.59 4.18
CA GLY A 103 -1.59 -5.22 5.42
C GLY A 103 -0.74 -4.49 6.46
N THR A 104 0.43 -3.97 6.11
CA THR A 104 1.31 -3.19 7.00
C THR A 104 1.72 -1.92 6.29
N GLY A 105 1.78 -0.79 6.98
CA GLY A 105 2.29 0.46 6.42
C GLY A 105 3.80 0.52 6.55
N MET A 106 4.38 1.71 6.72
CA MET A 106 5.83 1.89 6.84
C MET A 106 6.35 1.78 8.28
N VAL A 107 5.53 1.27 9.20
CA VAL A 107 5.91 1.11 10.59
C VAL A 107 5.76 -0.34 11.04
N CYS A 108 6.85 -0.88 11.58
CA CYS A 108 6.81 -2.13 12.32
C CYS A 108 6.31 -1.85 13.75
N LEU A 109 5.03 -2.13 14.04
CA LEU A 109 4.47 -1.93 15.39
C LEU A 109 5.15 -2.78 16.47
N ARG A 110 5.64 -3.98 16.12
CA ARG A 110 6.30 -4.89 17.06
C ARG A 110 7.58 -4.30 17.63
N HIS A 111 8.41 -3.71 16.77
CA HIS A 111 9.70 -3.13 17.16
C HIS A 111 9.68 -1.60 17.23
N ARG A 112 8.53 -0.99 16.91
CA ARG A 112 8.31 0.46 16.85
C ARG A 112 9.34 1.17 15.98
N ARG A 113 9.56 0.64 14.78
CA ARG A 113 10.54 1.16 13.81
C ARG A 113 9.88 1.61 12.52
N TRP A 114 10.41 2.67 11.94
CA TRP A 114 10.19 3.01 10.54
C TRP A 114 10.94 2.01 9.66
N VAL A 115 10.25 1.40 8.67
CA VAL A 115 10.84 0.38 7.78
C VAL A 115 11.33 0.93 6.44
N GLY A 116 11.31 2.26 6.26
CA GLY A 116 11.99 2.92 5.14
C GLY A 116 13.52 2.80 5.22
N GLN A 117 14.22 3.43 4.28
CA GLN A 117 15.67 3.42 4.23
C GLN A 117 16.22 4.82 4.54
N PRO A 118 17.03 4.99 5.61
CA PRO A 118 17.40 3.99 6.63
C PRO A 118 16.23 3.61 7.55
N GLN A 119 16.32 2.44 8.21
CA GLN A 119 15.33 2.04 9.22
C GLN A 119 15.60 2.75 10.55
N LEU A 120 14.61 3.45 11.07
CA LEU A 120 14.76 4.32 12.25
C LEU A 120 13.97 3.76 13.45
N ASP A 121 14.49 3.94 14.66
CA ASP A 121 13.68 3.77 15.87
C ASP A 121 12.73 4.97 15.98
N ILE A 122 11.44 4.70 16.15
CA ILE A 122 10.38 5.71 16.28
C ILE A 122 9.51 5.43 17.51
N ARG A 123 10.05 4.71 18.50
CA ARG A 123 9.35 4.32 19.74
C ARG A 123 8.65 5.48 20.43
N ASP A 124 9.31 6.63 20.48
CA ASP A 124 8.83 7.81 21.18
C ASP A 124 8.01 8.74 20.26
N TYR A 125 8.05 8.51 18.94
CA TYR A 125 7.23 9.23 17.97
C TYR A 125 5.84 8.59 17.80
N ARG A 126 4.99 8.84 18.81
CA ARG A 126 3.60 8.35 18.86
C ARG A 126 2.72 8.66 17.64
N PRO A 127 2.86 9.80 16.93
CA PRO A 127 2.09 10.09 15.72
C PRO A 127 2.16 8.97 14.68
N ALA A 128 3.37 8.52 14.31
CA ALA A 128 3.56 7.47 13.32
C ALA A 128 3.03 6.11 13.78
N LEU A 129 3.22 5.75 15.06
CA LEU A 129 2.70 4.49 15.62
C LEU A 129 1.16 4.44 15.58
N SER A 130 0.51 5.57 15.84
CA SER A 130 -0.96 5.67 15.80
C SER A 130 -1.48 5.63 14.37
N ALA A 131 -0.78 6.29 13.44
CA ALA A 131 -1.05 6.26 12.01
C ALA A 131 -1.01 4.84 11.44
N GLU A 132 -0.01 4.04 11.82
CA GLU A 132 0.09 2.64 11.37
C GLU A 132 -1.09 1.78 11.84
N ARG A 133 -1.56 1.94 13.09
CA ARG A 133 -2.75 1.22 13.56
C ARG A 133 -3.98 1.57 12.74
N ARG A 134 -4.13 2.85 12.41
CA ARG A 134 -5.21 3.35 11.55
C ARG A 134 -5.08 2.82 10.12
N PHE A 135 -3.88 2.86 9.54
CA PHE A 135 -3.61 2.28 8.22
C PHE A 135 -4.01 0.81 8.16
N ARG A 136 -3.63 -0.01 9.15
CA ARG A 136 -4.03 -1.43 9.22
C ARG A 136 -5.54 -1.61 9.30
N ALA A 137 -6.26 -0.71 9.96
CA ALA A 137 -7.72 -0.74 9.98
C ALA A 137 -8.30 -0.39 8.60
N LEU A 138 -7.77 0.62 7.93
CA LEU A 138 -8.16 1.01 6.57
C LEU A 138 -7.93 -0.12 5.58
N PHE A 139 -6.76 -0.75 5.61
CA PHE A 139 -6.44 -1.93 4.80
C PHE A 139 -7.52 -3.02 4.94
N ARG A 140 -7.89 -3.38 6.18
CA ARG A 140 -8.92 -4.40 6.43
C ARG A 140 -10.30 -4.00 5.90
N SER A 141 -10.66 -2.73 6.04
CA SER A 141 -12.01 -2.24 5.70
C SER A 141 -12.19 -1.83 4.23
N ARG A 142 -11.10 -1.47 3.53
CA ARG A 142 -11.13 -0.79 2.22
C ARG A 142 -10.09 -1.31 1.23
N GLY A 143 -9.33 -2.36 1.56
CA GLY A 143 -8.27 -2.89 0.68
C GLY A 143 -7.10 -1.92 0.43
N LEU A 144 -6.97 -0.87 1.24
CA LEU A 144 -5.97 0.19 1.03
C LEU A 144 -4.54 -0.31 1.26
N VAL A 145 -3.72 -0.34 0.21
CA VAL A 145 -2.28 -0.66 0.30
C VAL A 145 -1.43 0.61 0.47
N PHE A 146 -0.23 0.49 1.04
CA PHE A 146 0.61 1.65 1.35
C PHE A 146 1.03 2.43 0.08
N ASP A 147 1.29 1.72 -1.03
CA ASP A 147 1.77 2.33 -2.29
C ASP A 147 0.64 2.72 -3.25
N CYS A 148 -0.62 2.75 -2.79
CA CYS A 148 -1.73 3.17 -3.66
C CYS A 148 -1.75 4.68 -3.88
N THR A 149 -2.43 5.13 -4.94
CA THR A 149 -2.53 6.54 -5.32
C THR A 149 -3.05 7.43 -4.17
N ALA A 150 -4.01 6.95 -3.38
CA ALA A 150 -4.53 7.70 -2.23
C ALA A 150 -3.45 8.00 -1.17
N MET A 151 -2.55 7.05 -0.91
CA MET A 151 -1.43 7.22 0.03
C MET A 151 -0.34 8.11 -0.55
N MET A 152 -0.08 8.04 -1.86
CA MET A 152 0.88 8.94 -2.54
C MET A 152 0.39 10.40 -2.51
N ILE A 153 -0.85 10.65 -2.93
CA ILE A 153 -1.48 11.98 -2.83
C ILE A 153 -1.47 12.46 -1.37
N GLY A 154 -1.76 11.56 -0.43
CA GLY A 154 -1.73 11.85 0.99
C GLY A 154 -0.36 12.37 1.47
N LEU A 155 0.73 11.77 1.00
CA LEU A 155 2.09 12.18 1.38
C LEU A 155 2.43 13.55 0.78
N GLU A 156 2.25 13.70 -0.53
CA GLU A 156 2.53 14.95 -1.25
C GLU A 156 1.77 16.12 -0.63
N THR A 157 0.47 15.90 -0.35
CA THR A 157 -0.39 16.90 0.26
C THR A 157 0.02 17.20 1.70
N ALA A 158 0.36 16.18 2.50
CA ALA A 158 0.81 16.35 3.88
C ALA A 158 2.09 17.18 3.96
N VAL A 159 3.10 16.86 3.14
CA VAL A 159 4.38 17.56 3.14
C VAL A 159 4.20 19.04 2.79
N VAL A 160 3.40 19.33 1.78
CA VAL A 160 3.13 20.70 1.34
C VAL A 160 2.32 21.48 2.39
N ALA A 161 1.37 20.83 3.07
CA ALA A 161 0.51 21.48 4.06
C ALA A 161 1.21 21.71 5.41
N LEU A 162 2.12 20.81 5.81
CA LEU A 162 2.96 21.04 6.98
C LEU A 162 3.95 22.17 6.71
N GLY A 163 4.52 22.23 5.50
CA GLY A 163 5.53 23.22 5.16
C GLY A 163 6.91 22.90 5.76
N GLY A 164 7.92 23.64 5.31
CA GLY A 164 9.31 23.41 5.70
C GLY A 164 9.56 23.62 7.20
N ASP A 165 9.04 24.71 7.75
CA ASP A 165 9.31 25.12 9.14
C ASP A 165 8.74 24.12 10.15
N GLU A 166 7.52 23.62 9.94
CA GLU A 166 6.91 22.60 10.80
C GLU A 166 7.65 21.26 10.69
N LEU A 167 8.04 20.86 9.48
CA LEU A 167 8.81 19.62 9.28
C LEU A 167 10.19 19.72 9.95
N GLU A 168 10.85 20.86 9.86
CA GLU A 168 12.15 21.08 10.50
C GLU A 168 12.03 21.18 12.02
N ARG A 169 10.97 21.83 12.53
CA ARG A 169 10.64 21.84 13.96
C ARG A 169 10.43 20.42 14.49
N ARG A 170 9.66 19.59 13.78
CA ARG A 170 9.47 18.17 14.13
C ARG A 170 10.78 17.41 14.09
N ARG A 171 11.57 17.55 13.03
CA ARG A 171 12.89 16.92 12.88
C ARG A 171 13.80 17.26 14.05
N THR A 172 13.90 18.54 14.41
CA THR A 172 14.72 19.03 15.53
C THR A 172 14.22 18.46 16.86
N THR A 173 12.90 18.41 17.06
CA THR A 173 12.31 17.92 18.31
C THR A 173 12.46 16.40 18.48
N THR A 174 12.34 15.63 17.41
CA THR A 174 12.29 14.15 17.48
C THR A 174 13.59 13.48 17.07
N GLY A 175 14.52 14.19 16.44
CA GLY A 175 15.73 13.63 15.84
C GLY A 175 15.47 12.71 14.63
N ILE A 176 14.27 12.75 14.03
CA ILE A 176 13.91 11.88 12.91
C ILE A 176 14.20 12.62 11.59
N PRO A 177 15.15 12.16 10.77
CA PRO A 177 15.52 12.85 9.53
C PRO A 177 14.50 12.64 8.39
N ALA A 178 13.82 11.49 8.38
CA ALA A 178 12.93 11.08 7.30
C ALA A 178 11.59 11.85 7.32
N ILE A 179 11.36 12.63 6.27
CA ILE A 179 10.16 13.47 6.12
C ILE A 179 8.90 12.59 6.07
N GLU A 180 8.97 11.45 5.39
CA GLU A 180 7.87 10.50 5.25
C GLU A 180 7.45 9.95 6.61
N ALA A 181 8.41 9.69 7.50
CA ALA A 181 8.13 9.27 8.86
C ALA A 181 7.43 10.38 9.66
N LEU A 182 7.90 11.63 9.51
CA LEU A 182 7.34 12.80 10.19
C LEU A 182 5.91 13.13 9.73
N ALA A 183 5.63 13.01 8.43
CA ALA A 183 4.34 13.30 7.79
C ALA A 183 3.38 12.08 7.76
N TYR A 184 3.81 10.91 8.26
CA TYR A 184 3.05 9.67 8.11
C TYR A 184 1.65 9.73 8.72
N ARG A 185 1.47 10.48 9.81
CA ARG A 185 0.16 10.68 10.44
C ARG A 185 -0.80 11.40 9.49
N GLU A 186 -0.36 12.51 8.94
CA GLU A 186 -1.10 13.34 8.01
C GLU A 186 -1.39 12.57 6.71
N GLN A 187 -0.40 11.86 6.18
CA GLN A 187 -0.56 11.00 5.00
C GLN A 187 -1.71 10.01 5.17
N VAL A 188 -1.72 9.24 6.27
CA VAL A 188 -2.78 8.24 6.53
C VAL A 188 -4.15 8.91 6.75
N ALA A 189 -4.18 10.07 7.42
CA ALA A 189 -5.43 10.80 7.63
C ALA A 189 -6.03 11.35 6.33
N ILE A 190 -5.20 11.88 5.44
CA ILE A 190 -5.62 12.36 4.12
C ILE A 190 -6.07 11.18 3.25
N ALA A 191 -5.33 10.07 3.23
CA ALA A 191 -5.76 8.88 2.50
C ALA A 191 -7.08 8.30 3.02
N GLN A 192 -7.32 8.34 4.34
CA GLN A 192 -8.61 7.98 4.93
C GLN A 192 -9.75 8.88 4.42
N MET A 193 -9.50 10.19 4.35
CA MET A 193 -10.46 11.17 3.82
C MET A 193 -10.74 10.91 2.33
N LEU A 194 -9.70 10.77 1.51
CA LEU A 194 -9.79 10.53 0.06
C LEU A 194 -10.48 9.22 -0.30
N THR A 195 -10.49 8.24 0.62
CA THR A 195 -11.16 6.95 0.43
C THR A 195 -12.48 6.85 1.21
N SER A 196 -12.99 7.97 1.72
CA SER A 196 -14.29 8.04 2.37
C SER A 196 -15.38 8.33 1.33
N THR A 197 -16.43 7.49 1.32
CA THR A 197 -17.60 7.68 0.47
C THR A 197 -18.24 9.05 0.70
N GLN A 198 -18.43 9.47 1.95
CA GLN A 198 -19.04 10.76 2.28
C GLN A 198 -18.25 11.95 1.70
N PHE A 199 -16.92 11.89 1.80
CA PHE A 199 -16.05 12.93 1.26
C PHE A 199 -16.16 12.98 -0.26
N LEU A 200 -15.96 11.84 -0.94
CA LEU A 200 -15.98 11.79 -2.40
C LEU A 200 -17.34 12.16 -2.98
N ASP A 201 -18.43 11.66 -2.37
CA ASP A 201 -19.80 11.91 -2.82
C ASP A 201 -20.20 13.37 -2.69
N THR A 202 -19.60 14.12 -1.76
CA THR A 202 -19.85 15.56 -1.61
C THR A 202 -18.88 16.37 -2.45
N ALA A 203 -17.58 16.09 -2.33
CA ALA A 203 -16.51 16.84 -2.99
C ALA A 203 -16.54 16.70 -4.51
N CYS A 204 -16.92 15.53 -5.04
CA CYS A 204 -16.92 15.25 -6.48
C CYS A 204 -18.32 15.34 -7.11
N ASN A 205 -19.36 15.74 -6.37
CA ASN A 205 -20.72 15.80 -6.89
C ASN A 205 -20.87 16.85 -8.00
N PRO A 206 -21.17 16.47 -9.25
CA PRO A 206 -21.30 17.44 -10.33
C PRO A 206 -22.48 18.40 -10.14
N SER A 207 -23.52 18.00 -9.39
CA SER A 207 -24.74 18.78 -9.13
C SER A 207 -24.58 19.85 -8.05
N LEU A 208 -23.54 19.79 -7.21
CA LEU A 208 -23.30 20.83 -6.20
C LEU A 208 -22.54 22.02 -6.79
N ALA A 209 -22.76 23.22 -6.27
CA ALA A 209 -22.02 24.40 -6.68
C ALA A 209 -20.53 24.29 -6.29
N THR A 210 -19.63 24.83 -7.12
CA THR A 210 -18.18 24.80 -6.86
C THR A 210 -17.78 25.35 -5.48
N PRO A 211 -18.30 26.51 -5.02
CA PRO A 211 -17.96 27.03 -3.69
C PRO A 211 -18.33 26.08 -2.54
N VAL A 212 -19.47 25.37 -2.66
CA VAL A 212 -19.93 24.41 -1.65
C VAL A 212 -18.97 23.22 -1.56
N ARG A 213 -18.56 22.66 -2.71
CA ARG A 213 -17.60 21.55 -2.74
C ARG A 213 -16.23 21.96 -2.23
N TYR A 214 -15.75 23.14 -2.63
CA TYR A 214 -14.47 23.67 -2.17
C TYR A 214 -14.46 23.88 -0.64
N ALA A 215 -15.49 24.51 -0.09
CA ALA A 215 -15.64 24.68 1.35
C ALA A 215 -15.67 23.34 2.10
N HIS A 216 -16.35 22.33 1.55
CA HIS A 216 -16.35 20.98 2.11
C HIS A 216 -14.95 20.35 2.11
N VAL A 217 -14.20 20.47 1.00
CA VAL A 217 -12.82 19.98 0.90
C VAL A 217 -11.93 20.65 1.95
N THR A 218 -11.98 21.96 2.07
CA THR A 218 -11.22 22.73 3.06
C THR A 218 -11.54 22.28 4.49
N ALA A 219 -12.82 22.11 4.82
CA ALA A 219 -13.25 21.69 6.15
C ALA A 219 -12.78 20.27 6.50
N GLN A 220 -12.93 19.32 5.58
CA GLN A 220 -12.50 17.94 5.79
C GLN A 220 -10.98 17.81 5.85
N PHE A 221 -10.26 18.60 5.04
CA PHE A 221 -8.80 18.64 5.06
C PHE A 221 -8.25 19.17 6.39
N ALA A 222 -8.79 20.28 6.89
CA ALA A 222 -8.42 20.82 8.21
C ALA A 222 -8.69 19.80 9.34
N ALA A 223 -9.85 19.12 9.29
CA ALA A 223 -10.19 18.07 10.25
C ALA A 223 -9.22 16.87 10.20
N ALA A 224 -8.78 16.48 9.00
CA ALA A 224 -7.81 15.39 8.82
C ALA A 224 -6.44 15.73 9.44
N LEU A 225 -6.00 16.97 9.31
CA LEU A 225 -4.72 17.44 9.85
C LEU A 225 -4.76 17.83 11.33
N ARG A 226 -5.96 18.04 11.89
CA ARG A 226 -6.17 18.54 13.27
C ARG A 226 -5.45 19.87 13.51
N VAL A 227 -5.58 20.79 12.56
CA VAL A 227 -5.01 22.13 12.66
C VAL A 227 -6.15 23.12 12.80
N ASP A 228 -6.06 23.98 13.81
CA ASP A 228 -7.04 25.03 14.08
C ASP A 228 -6.76 26.29 13.24
N ASP A 229 -5.49 26.58 12.96
CA ASP A 229 -5.07 27.66 12.06
C ASP A 229 -5.10 27.20 10.59
N ARG A 230 -5.96 27.84 9.80
CA ARG A 230 -6.18 27.48 8.40
C ARG A 230 -5.31 28.27 7.42
N SER A 231 -4.55 29.25 7.90
CA SER A 231 -3.83 30.21 7.04
C SER A 231 -2.81 29.53 6.12
N ASP A 232 -2.16 28.45 6.56
CA ASP A 232 -1.17 27.70 5.77
C ASP A 232 -1.71 26.45 5.05
N LEU A 233 -2.98 26.09 5.29
CA LEU A 233 -3.57 24.87 4.73
C LEU A 233 -3.89 24.97 3.24
N TRP A 234 -3.96 26.18 2.69
CA TRP A 234 -4.42 26.42 1.32
C TRP A 234 -3.61 25.62 0.29
N ARG A 235 -2.30 25.44 0.49
CA ARG A 235 -1.46 24.69 -0.46
C ARG A 235 -1.85 23.21 -0.52
N GLY A 236 -2.18 22.61 0.63
CA GLY A 236 -2.67 21.24 0.69
C GLY A 236 -4.09 21.12 0.12
N VAL A 237 -4.96 22.07 0.46
CA VAL A 237 -6.33 22.14 -0.08
C VAL A 237 -6.31 22.21 -1.60
N GLU A 238 -5.48 23.05 -2.21
CA GLU A 238 -5.40 23.17 -3.67
C GLU A 238 -4.96 21.87 -4.37
N ARG A 239 -4.14 21.05 -3.70
CA ARG A 239 -3.66 19.77 -4.24
C ARG A 239 -4.80 18.74 -4.26
N ILE A 240 -5.53 18.65 -3.15
CA ILE A 240 -6.75 17.82 -3.08
C ILE A 240 -7.82 18.34 -4.05
N TRP A 241 -7.97 19.66 -4.13
CA TRP A 241 -8.94 20.28 -5.02
C TRP A 241 -8.65 19.99 -6.49
N ALA A 242 -7.37 19.98 -6.90
CA ALA A 242 -6.99 19.59 -8.25
C ALA A 242 -7.49 18.17 -8.60
N VAL A 243 -7.30 17.20 -7.69
CA VAL A 243 -7.80 15.82 -7.86
C VAL A 243 -9.33 15.81 -7.94
N VAL A 244 -9.99 16.50 -7.01
CA VAL A 244 -11.46 16.59 -6.95
C VAL A 244 -12.04 17.18 -8.25
N ARG A 245 -11.43 18.23 -8.81
CA ARG A 245 -11.86 18.81 -10.09
C ARG A 245 -11.74 17.81 -11.22
N THR A 246 -10.63 17.08 -11.31
CA THR A 246 -10.43 16.07 -12.35
C THR A 246 -11.48 14.98 -12.26
N LEU A 247 -11.73 14.44 -11.07
CA LEU A 247 -12.77 13.43 -10.83
C LEU A 247 -14.17 13.96 -11.13
N THR A 248 -14.49 15.19 -10.73
CA THR A 248 -15.78 15.83 -11.01
C THR A 248 -15.99 16.02 -12.51
N ASN A 249 -14.96 16.47 -13.23
CA ASN A 249 -15.02 16.66 -14.68
C ASN A 249 -15.19 15.33 -15.41
N GLU A 250 -14.52 14.28 -14.93
CA GLU A 250 -14.69 12.95 -15.47
C GLU A 250 -16.10 12.40 -15.23
N LEU A 251 -16.66 12.58 -14.04
CA LEU A 251 -18.06 12.24 -13.75
C LEU A 251 -19.04 13.00 -14.67
N ARG A 252 -18.80 14.29 -14.94
CA ARG A 252 -19.61 15.07 -15.90
C ARG A 252 -19.50 14.52 -17.32
N ARG A 253 -18.27 14.25 -17.79
CA ARG A 253 -18.02 13.71 -19.13
C ARG A 253 -18.67 12.34 -19.30
N ALA A 254 -18.53 11.47 -18.31
CA ALA A 254 -19.12 10.15 -18.29
C ALA A 254 -20.65 10.23 -18.37
N ALA A 255 -21.27 11.13 -17.60
CA ALA A 255 -22.71 11.40 -17.66
C ALA A 255 -23.16 11.88 -19.05
N SER A 256 -22.42 12.81 -19.67
CA SER A 256 -22.77 13.34 -20.99
C SER A 256 -22.63 12.32 -22.13
N HIS A 257 -21.85 11.25 -21.95
CA HIS A 257 -21.60 10.23 -22.97
C HIS A 257 -22.17 8.86 -22.58
N ASP A 258 -23.02 8.80 -21.54
CA ASP A 258 -23.62 7.58 -21.00
C ASP A 258 -22.63 6.41 -20.83
N ARG A 259 -21.47 6.70 -20.21
CA ARG A 259 -20.41 5.71 -19.99
C ARG A 259 -20.00 5.62 -18.53
N ILE A 260 -19.28 4.54 -18.20
CA ILE A 260 -18.64 4.40 -16.90
C ILE A 260 -17.49 5.43 -16.79
N PRO A 261 -17.38 6.17 -15.67
CA PRO A 261 -16.26 7.08 -15.44
C PRO A 261 -14.91 6.34 -15.44
N ASP A 262 -13.93 6.88 -16.15
CA ASP A 262 -12.56 6.36 -16.18
C ASP A 262 -11.73 7.04 -15.08
N ASP A 263 -11.54 6.32 -13.98
CA ASP A 263 -10.67 6.74 -12.88
C ASP A 263 -9.48 5.77 -12.72
N THR A 264 -8.86 5.42 -13.84
CA THR A 264 -7.62 4.62 -13.84
C THR A 264 -6.45 5.36 -13.17
N GLN A 265 -6.42 6.70 -13.27
CA GLN A 265 -5.36 7.54 -12.70
C GLN A 265 -5.39 7.56 -11.16
N PHE A 266 -6.54 7.86 -10.54
CA PHE A 266 -6.61 8.04 -9.09
C PHE A 266 -7.17 6.83 -8.36
N LYS A 267 -8.02 6.03 -9.00
CA LYS A 267 -8.69 4.85 -8.42
C LYS A 267 -9.44 5.19 -7.12
N LEU A 268 -9.98 6.40 -7.02
CA LEU A 268 -10.71 6.92 -5.87
C LEU A 268 -12.23 6.76 -6.03
N LEU A 269 -12.79 6.89 -7.23
CA LEU A 269 -14.22 6.79 -7.50
C LEU A 269 -14.80 5.42 -7.14
N ARG A 270 -13.98 4.37 -7.04
CA ARG A 270 -14.40 3.06 -6.53
C ARG A 270 -14.92 3.10 -5.08
N TYR A 271 -14.53 4.11 -4.29
CA TYR A 271 -15.01 4.31 -2.92
C TYR A 271 -16.22 5.24 -2.84
N SER A 272 -16.67 5.81 -3.97
CA SER A 272 -17.81 6.71 -4.08
C SER A 272 -19.06 5.97 -4.54
N SER A 273 -20.24 6.47 -4.15
CA SER A 273 -21.52 5.99 -4.67
C SER A 273 -21.93 6.68 -5.98
N LEU A 274 -21.28 7.79 -6.36
CA LEU A 274 -21.61 8.57 -7.55
C LEU A 274 -21.56 7.76 -8.86
N PRO A 275 -20.56 6.88 -9.10
CA PRO A 275 -20.50 6.09 -10.32
C PRO A 275 -21.66 5.08 -10.47
N ALA A 276 -22.24 4.61 -9.36
CA ALA A 276 -23.32 3.62 -9.39
C ALA A 276 -24.58 4.14 -10.10
N ARG A 277 -24.78 5.47 -10.13
CA ARG A 277 -25.87 6.13 -10.83
C ARG A 277 -25.80 5.98 -12.36
N TYR A 278 -24.63 5.61 -12.89
CA TYR A 278 -24.37 5.44 -14.33
C TYR A 278 -24.26 3.97 -14.75
N ARG A 279 -24.23 3.01 -13.80
CA ARG A 279 -24.22 1.57 -14.14
C ARG A 279 -25.59 1.06 -14.59
N SER A 280 -26.67 1.74 -14.18
CA SER A 280 -28.05 1.42 -14.52
C SER A 280 -28.43 1.63 -16.00
N ALA A 281 -27.58 2.27 -16.81
CA ALA A 281 -27.81 2.40 -18.25
C ALA A 281 -27.15 1.27 -19.08
N GLY A 282 -26.16 0.57 -18.52
CA GLY A 282 -25.37 -0.44 -19.24
C GLY A 282 -25.49 -1.89 -18.75
N GLU A 283 -26.07 -2.13 -17.57
CA GLU A 283 -26.23 -3.49 -17.01
C GLU A 283 -27.69 -3.93 -17.03
N SER A 284 -28.24 -4.17 -18.23
CA SER A 284 -29.21 -5.26 -18.37
C SER A 284 -28.42 -6.55 -18.61
N VAL A 285 -28.65 -7.53 -17.73
CA VAL A 285 -28.21 -8.94 -17.80
C VAL A 285 -26.76 -9.22 -17.35
N LEU A 286 -26.57 -9.59 -16.07
CA LEU A 286 -26.23 -10.96 -15.63
C LEU A 286 -26.15 -11.05 -14.07
N PRO A 287 -26.50 -12.20 -13.46
CA PRO A 287 -26.77 -12.29 -12.03
C PRO A 287 -25.50 -12.40 -11.18
N ARG A 288 -25.53 -11.72 -10.02
CA ARG A 288 -24.56 -11.84 -8.93
C ARG A 288 -24.41 -13.30 -8.49
N ARG A 289 -23.25 -13.90 -8.77
CA ARG A 289 -22.79 -15.06 -7.99
C ARG A 289 -22.12 -14.57 -6.71
N ALA A 290 -22.82 -14.74 -5.59
CA ALA A 290 -22.21 -14.73 -4.28
C ALA A 290 -21.15 -15.85 -4.21
N LYS A 291 -19.92 -15.52 -3.82
CA LYS A 291 -18.97 -16.49 -3.27
C LYS A 291 -18.67 -16.10 -1.83
N SER A 292 -19.25 -16.88 -0.94
CA SER A 292 -18.97 -16.97 0.49
C SER A 292 -17.47 -17.13 0.74
N TRP A 293 -16.91 -16.23 1.53
CA TRP A 293 -15.70 -16.47 2.30
C TRP A 293 -16.06 -17.43 3.46
N ASN A 294 -15.69 -18.70 3.35
CA ASN A 294 -15.66 -19.59 4.51
C ASN A 294 -14.30 -19.47 5.18
N GLY A 295 -14.29 -18.82 6.36
CA GLY A 295 -13.22 -18.98 7.33
C GLY A 295 -13.29 -20.38 7.92
N GLY A 296 -12.22 -21.15 7.75
CA GLY A 296 -11.97 -22.39 8.47
C GLY A 296 -10.86 -22.18 9.48
N LEU A 297 -11.24 -22.01 10.74
CA LEU A 297 -10.41 -22.27 11.91
C LEU A 297 -10.40 -23.79 12.13
N ALA A 298 -9.21 -24.40 12.02
CA ALA A 298 -8.74 -25.55 12.78
C ALA A 298 -7.22 -25.60 12.64
#